data_AF-A0A807LDL4-F1
#
_entry.id   AF-A0A807LDL4-F1
#
_cell.length_a   1.000
_cell.length_b   1.000
_cell.length_c   1.000
_cell.angle_alpha   90.00
_cell.angle_beta   90.00
_cell.angle_gamma   90.00
#
_symmetry.space_group_name_H-M   'P 1'
#
loop_
_entity.id
_entity.type
_entity.pdbx_description
1 polymer ?
#
loop_
_entity_poly.entity_id
_entity_poly.type
_entity_poly.pdbx_seq_one_letter_code
_entity_poly.pdbx_strand_id
1 'polypeptide(L)'
;MHFFDWLAPQNTQELTRFYFILCTGYLAVHLIWDALCKETPPFSLDKLQFKMNEVYSSSTFATSAFFIVILFDIKNPLRTSDAFIFPLIIAALTGFMISLSAIAPKKIKIE
;
A
#
# COMPACT_ATOMS: atom_id res chain seq x y z
N MET A 1 28.36 0.06 -2.68
CA MET A 1 27.16 -0.40 -1.94
C MET A 1 25.96 0.31 -2.54
N HIS A 2 25.19 -0.37 -3.38
CA HIS A 2 24.03 0.22 -4.01
C HIS A 2 22.89 0.28 -2.96
N PHE A 3 22.67 1.46 -2.40
CA PHE A 3 21.62 1.72 -1.40
C PHE A 3 20.20 1.40 -1.91
N PHE A 4 20.04 1.22 -3.22
CA PHE A 4 18.77 1.05 -3.90
C PHE A 4 18.53 -0.38 -4.43
N ASP A 5 19.42 -1.33 -4.17
CA ASP A 5 19.26 -2.72 -4.67
C ASP A 5 17.95 -3.38 -4.18
N TRP A 6 17.45 -2.95 -3.02
CA TRP A 6 16.19 -3.44 -2.47
C TRP A 6 14.96 -2.99 -3.25
N LEU A 7 15.05 -1.99 -4.14
CA LEU A 7 13.93 -1.49 -4.96
C LEU A 7 13.58 -2.40 -6.13
N ALA A 8 14.44 -3.36 -6.49
CA ALA A 8 14.23 -4.25 -7.62
C ALA A 8 14.28 -5.73 -7.20
N PRO A 9 13.32 -6.21 -6.38
CA PRO A 9 13.34 -7.59 -5.89
C PRO A 9 13.24 -8.59 -7.04
N GLN A 10 14.07 -9.63 -7.02
CA GLN A 10 14.12 -10.69 -8.05
C GLN A 10 13.65 -12.05 -7.52
N ASN A 11 13.41 -12.18 -6.22
CA ASN A 11 12.92 -13.40 -5.60
C ASN A 11 11.99 -13.09 -4.42
N THR A 12 11.30 -14.11 -3.91
CA THR A 12 10.30 -13.96 -2.84
C THR A 12 10.88 -13.37 -1.54
N GLN A 13 12.14 -13.67 -1.22
CA GLN A 13 12.77 -13.15 -0.01
C GLN A 13 13.05 -11.64 -0.13
N GLU A 14 13.56 -11.20 -1.26
CA GLU A 14 13.75 -9.78 -1.57
C GLU A 14 12.41 -9.04 -1.65
N LEU A 15 11.40 -9.68 -2.22
CA LEU A 15 10.04 -9.13 -2.26
C LEU A 15 9.49 -8.92 -0.85
N THR A 16 9.70 -9.88 0.05
CA THR A 16 9.29 -9.75 1.46
C THR A 16 9.98 -8.55 2.12
N ARG A 17 11.27 -8.36 1.87
CA ARG A 17 12.02 -7.19 2.37
C ARG A 17 11.49 -5.89 1.80
N PHE A 18 11.21 -5.84 0.50
CA PHE A 18 10.62 -4.69 -0.18
C PHE A 18 9.30 -4.27 0.48
N TYR A 19 8.37 -5.23 0.66
CA TYR A 19 7.10 -4.98 1.33
C TYR A 19 7.28 -4.55 2.79
N PHE A 20 8.15 -5.22 3.53
CA PHE A 20 8.41 -4.87 4.93
C PHE A 20 8.91 -3.44 5.08
N ILE A 21 9.90 -3.03 4.27
CA ILE A 21 10.46 -1.67 4.31
C ILE A 21 9.38 -0.63 3.96
N LEU A 22 8.60 -0.85 2.89
CA LEU A 22 7.59 0.13 2.48
C LEU A 22 6.42 0.21 3.47
N CYS A 23 5.89 -0.93 3.94
CA CYS A 23 4.80 -0.94 4.90
C CYS A 23 5.22 -0.33 6.23
N THR A 24 6.38 -0.70 6.77
CA THR A 24 6.89 -0.13 8.03
C THR A 24 7.26 1.33 7.87
N GLY A 25 7.88 1.73 6.75
CA GLY A 25 8.20 3.13 6.47
C GLY A 25 6.95 4.00 6.36
N TYR A 26 5.92 3.53 5.65
CA TYR A 26 4.64 4.22 5.54
C TYR A 26 3.96 4.36 6.91
N LEU A 27 3.91 3.27 7.70
CA LEU A 27 3.35 3.31 9.05
C LEU A 27 4.13 4.26 9.96
N ALA A 28 5.47 4.27 9.89
CA ALA A 28 6.30 5.17 10.66
C ALA A 28 6.03 6.64 10.31
N VAL A 29 5.84 6.97 9.03
CA VAL A 29 5.46 8.33 8.60
C VAL A 29 4.13 8.73 9.22
N HIS A 30 3.11 7.86 9.20
CA HIS A 30 1.81 8.14 9.84
C HIS A 30 1.93 8.33 11.34
N LEU A 31 2.69 7.49 12.04
CA LEU A 31 2.91 7.62 13.49
C LEU A 31 3.67 8.90 13.86
N ILE A 32 4.67 9.29 13.07
CA ILE A 32 5.39 10.54 13.26
C ILE A 32 4.47 11.73 13.00
N TRP A 33 3.65 11.68 11.96
CA TRP A 33 2.70 12.74 11.65
C TRP A 33 1.66 12.90 12.74
N ASP A 34 1.12 11.80 13.26
CA ASP A 34 0.19 11.79 14.38
C ASP A 34 0.80 12.38 15.65
N ALA A 35 2.10 12.13 15.89
CA ALA A 35 2.81 12.65 17.06
C ALA A 35 3.09 14.16 16.96
N LEU A 36 3.25 14.68 15.74
CA LEU A 36 3.60 16.09 15.50
C LEU A 36 2.37 16.97 15.20
N CYS A 37 1.30 16.39 14.69
CA CYS A 37 0.10 17.13 14.28
C CYS A 37 -0.91 17.22 15.44
N LYS A 38 -1.31 18.44 15.80
CA LYS A 38 -2.32 18.67 16.86
C LYS A 38 -3.76 18.39 16.41
N GLU A 39 -3.96 18.20 15.11
CA GLU A 39 -5.27 17.94 14.47
C GLU A 39 -5.65 16.44 14.53
N THR A 40 -4.69 15.55 14.83
CA THR A 40 -4.90 14.10 14.90
C THR A 40 -5.17 13.64 16.34
N PRO A 41 -6.13 12.71 16.56
CA PRO A 41 -6.44 12.22 17.90
C PRO A 41 -5.22 11.51 18.51
N PRO A 42 -4.97 11.65 19.83
CA PRO A 42 -3.79 11.09 20.47
C PRO A 42 -3.72 9.57 20.31
N PHE A 43 -2.53 9.09 19.92
CA PHE A 43 -2.23 7.67 19.73
C PHE A 43 -2.49 6.88 21.01
N SER A 44 -3.22 5.76 20.90
CA SER A 44 -3.45 4.85 22.02
C SER A 44 -3.59 3.41 21.52
N LEU A 45 -3.03 2.46 22.26
CA LEU A 45 -2.97 1.04 21.88
C LEU A 45 -4.35 0.37 21.83
N ASP A 46 -5.32 0.86 22.61
CA ASP A 46 -6.72 0.40 22.55
C ASP A 46 -7.42 0.77 21.24
N LYS A 47 -6.87 1.76 20.50
CA LYS A 47 -7.40 2.27 19.23
C LYS A 47 -6.66 1.72 18.01
N LEU A 48 -5.75 0.76 18.18
CA LEU A 48 -4.97 0.20 17.07
C LEU A 48 -5.83 -0.33 15.92
N GLN A 49 -6.98 -0.92 16.24
CA GLN A 49 -7.94 -1.41 15.24
C GLN A 49 -8.46 -0.32 14.29
N PHE A 50 -8.52 0.94 14.74
CA PHE A 50 -8.95 2.06 13.90
C PHE A 50 -7.86 2.48 12.90
N LYS A 51 -6.61 2.05 13.13
CA LYS A 51 -5.49 2.21 12.20
C LYS A 51 -5.39 1.09 11.16
N MET A 52 -6.33 0.14 11.14
CA MET A 52 -6.41 -0.89 10.09
C MET A 52 -6.54 -0.29 8.69
N ASN A 53 -7.18 0.87 8.55
CA ASN A 53 -7.23 1.60 7.28
C ASN A 53 -5.85 2.06 6.82
N GLU A 54 -4.96 2.44 7.74
CA GLU A 54 -3.58 2.84 7.44
C GLU A 54 -2.73 1.63 7.07
N VAL A 55 -2.89 0.50 7.76
CA VAL A 55 -2.24 -0.78 7.42
C VAL A 55 -2.66 -1.23 6.02
N TYR A 56 -3.96 -1.18 5.72
CA TYR A 56 -4.48 -1.48 4.40
C TYR A 56 -3.95 -0.51 3.33
N SER A 57 -3.91 0.79 3.63
CA SER A 57 -3.35 1.80 2.73
C SER A 57 -1.86 1.59 2.48
N SER A 58 -1.08 1.21 3.50
CA SER A 58 0.34 0.90 3.39
C SER A 58 0.60 -0.31 2.49
N SER A 59 -0.23 -1.35 2.63
CA SER A 59 -0.13 -2.57 1.82
C SER A 59 -0.51 -2.30 0.36
N THR A 60 -1.50 -1.43 0.14
CA THR A 60 -1.92 -0.97 -1.19
C THR A 60 -0.83 -0.13 -1.85
N PHE A 61 -0.18 0.75 -1.08
CA PHE A 61 0.95 1.56 -1.53
C PHE A 61 2.14 0.67 -1.93
N ALA A 62 2.55 -0.27 -1.07
CA ALA A 62 3.65 -1.19 -1.36
C ALA A 62 3.38 -2.04 -2.61
N THR A 63 2.14 -2.52 -2.77
CA THR A 63 1.71 -3.27 -3.96
C THR A 63 1.78 -2.42 -5.23
N SER A 64 1.31 -1.18 -5.17
CA SER A 64 1.35 -0.25 -6.30
C SER A 64 2.80 0.12 -6.69
N ALA A 65 3.67 0.32 -5.69
CA ALA A 65 5.10 0.53 -5.91
C ALA A 65 5.75 -0.70 -6.58
N PHE A 66 5.40 -1.91 -6.14
CA PHE A 66 5.88 -3.14 -6.78
C PHE A 66 5.43 -3.25 -8.24
N PHE A 67 4.20 -2.85 -8.57
CA PHE A 67 3.74 -2.83 -9.97
C PHE A 67 4.56 -1.89 -10.84
N ILE A 68 4.91 -0.71 -10.33
CA ILE A 68 5.78 0.23 -11.04
C ILE A 68 7.15 -0.42 -11.29
N VAL A 69 7.74 -1.08 -10.29
CA VAL A 69 9.03 -1.77 -10.43
C VAL A 69 8.96 -2.83 -11.54
N ILE A 70 7.91 -3.66 -11.56
CA ILE A 70 7.73 -4.71 -12.58
C ILE A 70 7.52 -4.13 -13.99
N LEU A 71 6.91 -2.95 -14.12
CA LEU A 71 6.78 -2.26 -15.42
C LEU A 71 8.14 -1.80 -15.96
N PHE A 72 9.06 -1.37 -15.10
CA PHE A 72 10.42 -0.99 -15.49
C PHE A 72 11.38 -2.19 -15.63
N ASP A 73 11.04 -3.34 -15.04
CA ASP A 73 11.78 -4.60 -15.17
C ASP A 73 10.88 -5.73 -15.72
N ILE A 74 10.56 -5.65 -17.01
CA ILE A 74 9.64 -6.59 -17.66
C ILE A 74 10.11 -8.06 -17.68
N LYS A 75 11.41 -8.30 -17.42
CA LYS A 75 12.04 -9.63 -17.35
C LYS A 75 12.06 -10.19 -15.92
N ASN A 76 11.57 -9.44 -14.94
CA ASN A 76 11.54 -9.86 -13.56
C ASN A 76 10.76 -11.17 -13.41
N PRO A 77 11.34 -12.21 -12.78
CA PRO A 77 10.70 -13.52 -12.63
C PRO A 77 9.47 -13.49 -11.73
N LEU A 78 9.31 -12.46 -10.89
CA LEU A 78 8.15 -12.31 -10.02
C LEU A 78 6.90 -11.87 -10.77
N ARG A 79 7.03 -11.33 -11.99
CA ARG A 79 5.91 -10.84 -12.81
C ARG A 79 4.84 -11.91 -13.08
N THR A 80 5.25 -13.16 -13.23
CA THR A 80 4.34 -14.30 -13.47
C THR A 80 4.11 -15.14 -12.22
N SER A 81 4.65 -14.73 -11.08
CA SER A 81 4.47 -15.44 -9.82
C SER A 81 3.15 -15.06 -9.15
N ASP A 82 2.62 -15.98 -8.34
CA ASP A 82 1.44 -15.72 -7.51
C ASP A 82 1.62 -14.52 -6.58
N ALA A 83 2.87 -14.22 -6.20
CA ALA A 83 3.22 -13.08 -5.37
C ALA A 83 2.99 -11.72 -6.05
N PHE A 84 2.90 -11.68 -7.39
CA PHE A 84 2.48 -10.50 -8.15
C PHE A 84 1.00 -10.58 -8.57
N ILE A 85 0.58 -11.74 -9.08
CA ILE A 85 -0.76 -11.95 -9.65
C ILE A 85 -1.85 -11.75 -8.59
N PHE A 86 -1.66 -12.29 -7.38
CA PHE A 86 -2.68 -12.21 -6.35
C PHE A 86 -2.92 -10.76 -5.87
N PRO A 87 -1.87 -9.97 -5.50
CA PRO A 87 -2.06 -8.54 -5.23
C PRO A 87 -2.66 -7.76 -6.40
N LEU A 88 -2.35 -8.12 -7.65
CA LEU A 88 -2.92 -7.49 -8.85
C LEU A 88 -4.43 -7.73 -8.96
N ILE A 89 -4.88 -8.97 -8.72
CA ILE A 89 -6.31 -9.30 -8.69
C ILE A 89 -7.01 -8.51 -7.59
N ILE A 90 -6.46 -8.47 -6.38
CA ILE A 90 -7.05 -7.73 -5.25
C ILE A 90 -7.14 -6.23 -5.57
N ALA A 91 -6.06 -5.64 -6.09
CA ALA A 91 -6.03 -4.23 -6.50
C ALA A 91 -7.10 -3.93 -7.57
N ALA A 92 -7.21 -4.79 -8.58
CA ALA A 92 -8.22 -4.67 -9.64
C ALA A 92 -9.65 -4.76 -9.08
N LEU A 93 -9.93 -5.71 -8.18
CA LEU A 93 -11.23 -5.84 -7.52
C LEU A 93 -11.58 -4.58 -6.71
N THR A 94 -10.63 -4.05 -5.93
CA THR A 94 -10.85 -2.82 -5.16
C THR A 94 -11.08 -1.61 -6.05
N GLY A 95 -10.31 -1.45 -7.13
CA GLY A 95 -10.52 -0.40 -8.12
C GLY A 95 -11.89 -0.50 -8.79
N PHE A 96 -12.31 -1.73 -9.13
CA PHE A 96 -13.62 -2.00 -9.69
C PHE A 96 -14.75 -1.61 -8.72
N MET A 97 -14.66 -2.00 -7.45
CA MET A 97 -15.65 -1.65 -6.42
C MET A 97 -15.75 -0.13 -6.21
N ILE A 98 -14.62 0.57 -6.17
CA ILE A 98 -14.58 2.04 -6.04
C ILE A 98 -15.23 2.69 -7.28
N SER A 99 -14.91 2.21 -8.47
CA SER A 99 -15.51 2.70 -9.73
C SER A 99 -17.02 2.49 -9.75
N LEU A 100 -17.52 1.33 -9.29
CA LEU A 100 -18.96 1.07 -9.17
C LEU A 100 -19.63 2.02 -8.18
N SER A 101 -19.01 2.26 -7.02
CA SER A 101 -19.52 3.22 -6.03
C SER A 101 -19.60 4.64 -6.58
N ALA A 102 -18.68 5.03 -7.46
CA ALA A 102 -18.68 6.35 -8.09
C ALA A 102 -19.83 6.55 -9.11
N ILE A 103 -20.37 5.47 -9.69
CA ILE A 103 -21.53 5.51 -10.59
C ILE A 103 -22.83 5.78 -9.82
N ALA A 104 -22.90 5.40 -8.55
CA ALA A 104 -24.08 5.62 -7.73
C ALA A 104 -24.35 7.13 -7.55
N PRO A 105 -25.61 7.60 -7.74
CA PRO A 105 -25.96 9.00 -7.52
C PRO A 105 -25.67 9.42 -6.08
N LYS A 106 -24.78 10.38 -5.89
CA LYS A 106 -24.49 10.94 -4.56
C LYS A 106 -25.50 12.04 -4.27
N LYS A 107 -26.24 11.93 -3.17
CA LYS A 107 -27.05 13.04 -2.64
C LYS A 107 -26.09 14.16 -2.23
N ILE A 108 -26.01 15.21 -3.04
CA ILE A 108 -25.31 16.43 -2.68
C ILE A 108 -26.24 17.17 -1.71
N LYS A 109 -25.85 17.32 -0.44
CA LYS A 109 -26.50 18.27 0.45
C LYS A 109 -26.03 19.66 0.00
N ILE A 110 -26.96 20.43 -0.56
CA ILE A 110 -26.76 21.85 -0.80
C ILE A 110 -27.10 22.51 0.54
N GLU A 111 -26.08 22.86 1.32
CA GLU A 111 -26.20 23.78 2.46
C GLU A 111 -26.12 25.22 1.96
#